data_AF-A0A0D2W141-F1
#
_entry.id   AF-A0A0D2W141-F1
#
_cell.length_a   1.000
_cell.length_b   1.000
_cell.length_c   1.000
_cell.angle_alpha   90.00
_cell.angle_beta   90.00
_cell.angle_gamma   90.00
#
_symmetry.space_group_name_H-M   'P 1'
#
loop_
_entity.id
_entity.type
_entity.pdbx_description
1 polymer ?
#
loop_
_entity_poly.entity_id
_entity_poly.type
_entity_poly.pdbx_seq_one_letter_code
_entity_poly.pdbx_strand_id
1 'polypeptide(L)' 'MFDGTDAHYFHTGSRGHHSVWDSRLFNYGSWEVLRYLLSYARWWLEEYKFDGYRFDGVTSIMYKISLIK' A
#
# COMPACT_ATOMS: atom_id res chain seq x y z
N MET A 1 10.85 9.80 -6.91
CA MET A 1 11.36 8.42 -6.84
C MET A 1 12.24 8.34 -5.60
N PHE A 2 11.94 7.47 -4.64
CA PHE A 2 12.55 7.51 -3.30
C PHE A 2 14.04 7.11 -3.32
N ASP A 3 14.38 6.08 -4.09
CA ASP A 3 15.72 5.51 -4.26
C ASP A 3 16.21 5.61 -5.72
N GLY A 4 15.52 6.39 -6.55
CA GLY A 4 15.75 6.45 -8.00
C GLY A 4 15.12 5.29 -8.79
N THR A 5 14.48 4.31 -8.13
CA THR A 5 13.79 3.20 -8.79
C THR A 5 12.27 3.32 -8.74
N ASP A 6 11.63 2.68 -9.73
CA ASP A 6 10.18 2.58 -9.86
C ASP A 6 9.61 1.66 -8.77
N ALA A 7 10.43 0.76 -8.26
CA ALA A 7 10.01 -0.46 -7.57
C ALA A 7 10.04 -0.39 -6.05
N HIS A 8 10.52 0.71 -5.42
CA HIS A 8 10.90 0.69 -4.01
C HIS A 8 9.84 0.09 -3.09
N TYR A 9 8.75 0.82 -2.84
CA TYR A 9 7.61 0.29 -2.08
C TYR A 9 6.49 -0.26 -2.96
N PHE A 10 6.60 -0.08 -4.28
CA PHE A 10 5.51 -0.29 -5.23
C PHE A 10 5.89 -1.37 -6.25
N HIS A 11 4.89 -1.95 -6.92
CA HIS A 11 5.19 -2.75 -8.09
C HIS A 11 5.77 -1.88 -9.23
N THR A 12 6.56 -2.49 -10.11
CA THR A 12 7.07 -1.83 -11.32
C THR A 12 6.02 -1.80 -12.44
N GLY A 13 6.17 -0.83 -13.34
CA GLY A 13 5.36 -0.69 -14.54
C GLY A 13 3.86 -0.54 -14.27
N SER A 14 3.03 -1.02 -15.19
CA SER A 14 1.57 -0.85 -15.12
C SER A 14 0.92 -1.55 -13.93
N ARG A 15 1.54 -2.62 -13.40
CA ARG A 15 1.08 -3.29 -12.18
C ARG A 15 1.19 -2.39 -10.94
N GLY A 16 2.11 -1.44 -10.95
CA GLY A 16 2.34 -0.49 -9.86
C GLY A 16 1.41 0.70 -9.83
N HIS A 17 0.38 0.75 -10.68
CA HIS A 17 -0.42 1.96 -10.88
C HIS A 17 -1.92 1.69 -10.80
N HIS A 18 -2.63 2.54 -10.07
CA HIS A 18 -4.08 2.52 -9.96
C HIS A 18 -4.71 3.48 -10.96
N SER A 19 -5.12 2.96 -12.12
CA SER A 19 -5.56 3.77 -13.27
C SER A 19 -6.72 4.73 -13.00
N VAL A 20 -7.61 4.42 -12.06
CA VAL A 20 -8.75 5.29 -11.71
C VAL A 20 -8.36 6.42 -10.76
N TRP A 21 -7.30 6.22 -9.96
CA TRP A 21 -6.95 7.11 -8.83
C TRP A 21 -5.59 7.80 -9.01
N ASP A 22 -4.96 7.62 -10.17
CA ASP A 22 -3.61 8.15 -10.49
C ASP A 22 -2.61 7.94 -9.35
N SER A 23 -2.65 6.76 -8.73
CA SER A 23 -1.89 6.44 -7.53
C SER A 23 -1.04 5.18 -7.71
N ARG A 24 -0.14 4.91 -6.76
CA ARG A 24 0.80 3.78 -6.82
C ARG A 24 0.33 2.61 -5.94
N LEU A 25 0.53 1.39 -6.41
CA LEU A 25 0.15 0.16 -5.71
C LEU A 25 1.33 -0.48 -4.98
N PHE A 26 1.20 -0.63 -3.66
CA PHE A 26 2.22 -1.26 -2.83
C PHE A 26 2.53 -2.68 -3.28
N ASN A 27 3.80 -3.07 -3.19
CA ASN A 27 4.22 -4.45 -3.43
C ASN A 27 4.12 -5.26 -2.13
N TYR A 28 2.93 -5.80 -1.84
CA TYR A 28 2.68 -6.61 -0.63
C TYR A 28 3.50 -7.91 -0.56
N GLY A 29 4.16 -8.32 -1.65
CA GLY A 29 5.10 -9.45 -1.65
C GLY A 29 6.51 -9.10 -1.17
N SER A 30 6.82 -7.80 -0.99
CA SER A 30 8.11 -7.34 -0.48
C SER A 30 8.13 -7.31 1.04
N TRP A 31 9.16 -7.92 1.64
CA TRP A 31 9.33 -7.96 3.09
C TRP A 31 9.46 -6.55 3.70
N GLU A 32 10.19 -5.65 3.06
CA GLU A 32 10.37 -4.28 3.55
C GLU A 32 9.08 -3.45 3.44
N VAL A 33 8.24 -3.72 2.44
CA VAL A 33 6.91 -3.10 2.33
C VAL A 33 6.00 -3.57 3.47
N LEU A 34 5.98 -4.88 3.76
CA LEU A 34 5.22 -5.43 4.88
C LEU A 34 5.71 -4.85 6.21
N ARG A 35 7.03 -4.80 6.40
CA ARG A 35 7.65 -4.21 7.59
C ARG A 35 7.22 -2.74 7.75
N TYR A 36 7.27 -1.97 6.67
CA TYR A 36 6.84 -0.57 6.68
C TYR A 36 5.37 -0.42 7.06
N LEU A 37 4.45 -1.13 6.40
CA LEU A 37 3.01 -1.01 6.63
C LEU A 37 2.58 -1.50 8.01
N LEU A 38 3.14 -2.62 8.49
CA LEU A 38 2.83 -3.16 9.82
C LEU A 38 3.42 -2.29 10.93
N SER A 39 4.64 -1.78 10.74
CA SER A 39 5.24 -0.83 11.69
C SER A 39 4.46 0.47 11.72
N TYR A 40 3.96 0.94 10.57
CA TYR A 40 3.10 2.11 10.50
C TYR A 40 1.79 1.91 11.27
N ALA A 41 1.14 0.76 11.13
CA ALA A 41 -0.03 0.43 11.94
C ALA A 41 0.34 0.46 13.43
N ARG A 42 1.33 -0.33 13.86
CA ARG A 42 1.78 -0.38 15.26
C ARG A 42 2.12 0.99 15.84
N TRP A 43 2.81 1.84 15.07
CA TRP A 43 3.18 3.19 15.47
C TRP A 43 1.98 4.02 15.94
N TRP A 44 0.85 3.95 15.24
CA TRP A 44 -0.36 4.67 15.66
C TRP A 44 -0.97 4.15 16.97
N LEU A 45 -0.89 2.83 17.25
CA LEU A 45 -1.31 2.29 18.56
C LEU A 45 -0.39 2.77 19.67
N GLU A 46 0.92 2.78 19.44
CA GLU A 46 1.90 3.02 20.48
C GLU A 46 2.07 4.51 20.78
N GLU A 47 2.22 5.34 19.76
CA GLU A 47 2.51 6.76 19.91
C GLU A 47 1.24 7.57 20.21
N TYR A 48 0.15 7.26 19.51
CA TYR A 48 -1.09 8.05 19.56
C TYR A 48 -2.24 7.38 20.29
N LYS A 49 -2.06 6.13 20.73
CA LYS A 49 -3.07 5.37 21.51
C LYS A 49 -4.43 5.28 20.81
N PHE A 50 -4.43 5.10 19.50
CA PHE A 50 -5.68 4.83 18.78
C PHE A 50 -6.30 3.51 19.22
N ASP A 51 -7.63 3.46 19.32
CA ASP A 51 -8.37 2.27 19.75
C ASP A 51 -8.65 1.27 18.61
N GLY A 52 -8.33 1.63 17.37
CA GLY A 52 -8.54 0.74 16.22
C GLY A 52 -8.32 1.40 14.87
N TYR A 53 -8.64 0.66 13.81
CA TYR A 53 -8.44 1.06 12.42
C TYR A 53 -9.68 0.85 11.58
N ARG A 54 -9.86 1.71 10.58
CA ARG A 54 -10.72 1.46 9.42
C ARG A 54 -9.84 1.48 8.17
N PHE A 55 -9.66 0.33 7.54
CA PHE A 55 -8.93 0.22 6.28
C PHE A 55 -9.86 0.54 5.12
N ASP A 56 -9.56 1.60 4.38
CA ASP A 56 -10.30 2.00 3.19
C ASP A 56 -9.71 1.34 1.93
N GLY A 57 -10.53 1.19 0.89
CA GLY A 57 -10.08 0.63 -0.39
C GLY A 57 -9.70 -0.86 -0.33
N VAL A 58 -10.16 -1.64 0.65
CA VAL A 58 -9.80 -3.06 0.79
C VAL A 58 -10.11 -3.87 -0.48
N THR A 59 -11.18 -3.54 -1.20
CA THR A 59 -11.52 -4.18 -2.48
C THR A 59 -10.40 -4.00 -3.52
N SER A 60 -9.74 -2.83 -3.58
CA SER A 60 -8.63 -2.57 -4.52
C SER A 60 -7.31 -3.22 -4.11
N ILE A 61 -7.19 -3.65 -2.85
CA ILE A 61 -6.08 -4.48 -2.37
C ILE A 61 -6.29 -5.94 -2.79
N MET A 62 -7.52 -6.45 -2.67
CA MET A 62 -7.84 -7.87 -2.90
C MET A 62 -8.05 -8.23 -4.37
N TYR A 63 -8.54 -7.28 -5.19
CA TYR A 63 -8.88 -7.53 -6.58
C TYR A 63 -8.11 -6.63 -7.53
N LYS A 64 -7.87 -7.13 -8.74
CA LYS A 64 -7.31 -6.29 -9.82
C LYS A 64 -8.27 -5.14 -10.10
N ILE A 65 -7.72 -3.95 -10.28
CA ILE A 65 -8.47 -2.72 -10.57
C ILE A 65 -9.42 -2.87 -11.76
N SER A 66 -9.06 -3.68 -12.77
CA SER A 66 -9.94 -3.96 -13.92
C SER A 66 -11.28 -4.64 -13.55
N LEU A 67 -11.38 -5.21 -12.35
CA LEU A 67 -12.57 -5.89 -11.83
C LEU A 67 -13.41 -5.00 -10.91
N ILE A 68 -12.94 -3.80 -10.59
CA ILE A 68 -13.60 -2.84 -9.71
C ILE A 68 -14.21 -1.77 -10.62
N LYS A 69 -15.53 -1.87 -10.84
CA LYS A 69 -16.32 -0.90 -11.59
C LYS A 69 -17.33 -0.24 -10.66
#